data_AF-H0SGH4-F1
#
_entry.id   AF-H0SGH4-F1
#
_cell.length_a   1.000
_cell.length_b   1.000
_cell.length_c   1.000
_cell.angle_alpha   90.00
_cell.angle_beta   90.00
_cell.angle_gamma   90.00
#
_symmetry.space_group_name_H-M   'P 1'
#
loop_
_entity.id
_entity.type
_entity.pdbx_description
1 polymer ?
#
loop_
_entity_poly.entity_id
_entity_poly.type
_entity_poly.pdbx_seq_one_letter_code
_entity_poly.pdbx_strand_id
1 'polypeptide(L)'
;MHRIPRRPGFGLLSLLGLAALCLSSSPAAADFRLCNNTSSRVGIALGYKDAEGWTTEGWWNVSSRSCETLLKGTLVARYYYIYALDYDRGGEWSGQAFMCSRDKEFTIKGTDNCLARGFDRTGFFEVDTGDQRAWTVQLTEANEQPAQQRVPGIPGTLGPGNVPGLPNGPQAAPPAGSGLPSGQAPKP
;
A
#
# COMPACT_ATOMS: atom_id res chain seq x y z
N MET A 1 41.73 68.97 -46.20
CA MET A 1 40.29 68.78 -45.89
C MET A 1 39.93 67.32 -46.16
N HIS A 2 39.82 66.48 -45.12
CA HIS A 2 39.32 65.10 -45.25
C HIS A 2 38.31 64.86 -44.13
N ARG A 3 37.02 64.74 -44.48
CA ARG A 3 35.94 64.40 -43.55
C ARG A 3 35.77 62.89 -43.51
N ILE A 4 35.88 62.30 -42.33
CA ILE A 4 35.63 60.88 -42.05
C ILE A 4 34.14 60.72 -41.67
N PRO A 5 33.37 59.81 -42.29
CA PRO A 5 31.99 59.56 -41.88
C PRO A 5 31.97 58.56 -40.70
N ARG A 6 31.23 58.91 -39.64
CA ARG A 6 30.96 58.02 -38.49
C ARG A 6 29.79 57.10 -38.83
N ARG A 7 30.00 55.78 -38.72
CA ARG A 7 28.93 54.76 -38.78
C ARG A 7 28.18 54.69 -37.44
N PRO A 8 26.85 54.51 -37.41
CA PRO A 8 26.10 54.34 -36.17
C PRO A 8 26.30 52.93 -35.62
N GLY A 9 26.45 52.84 -34.29
CA GLY A 9 26.74 51.60 -33.57
C GLY A 9 25.54 50.69 -33.44
N PHE A 10 25.61 49.52 -34.06
CA PHE A 10 24.85 48.33 -33.67
C PHE A 10 25.52 47.72 -32.44
N GLY A 11 25.18 48.20 -31.24
CA GLY A 11 25.83 47.73 -30.00
C GLY A 11 24.91 47.45 -28.81
N LEU A 12 23.62 47.81 -28.87
CA LEU A 12 22.77 47.83 -27.67
C LEU A 12 21.49 46.96 -27.73
N LEU A 13 21.33 46.10 -28.74
CA LEU A 13 20.11 45.27 -28.89
C LEU A 13 20.27 43.81 -28.47
N SER A 14 21.47 43.32 -28.14
CA SER A 14 21.67 41.89 -27.77
C SER A 14 21.59 41.58 -26.27
N LEU A 15 21.49 42.57 -25.39
CA LEU A 15 21.46 42.35 -23.93
C LEU A 15 20.05 42.16 -23.34
N LEU A 16 18.98 42.41 -24.10
CA LEU A 16 17.60 42.24 -23.62
C LEU A 16 17.01 40.83 -23.83
N GLY A 17 17.68 39.95 -24.58
CA GLY A 17 17.16 38.61 -24.89
C GLY A 17 17.40 37.55 -23.81
N LEU A 18 18.39 37.74 -22.93
CA LEU A 18 18.79 36.72 -21.95
C LEU A 18 18.08 36.80 -20.59
N ALA A 19 17.35 37.88 -20.30
CA ALA A 19 16.67 38.06 -19.00
C ALA A 19 15.28 37.39 -18.93
N ALA A 20 14.73 36.92 -20.05
CA ALA A 20 13.35 36.41 -20.13
C ALA A 20 13.20 34.89 -19.88
N LEU A 21 14.30 34.15 -19.68
CA LEU A 21 14.29 32.68 -19.57
C LEU A 21 14.15 32.14 -18.13
N CYS A 22 14.07 33.00 -17.11
CA CYS A 22 14.12 32.58 -15.69
C CYS A 22 12.74 32.53 -14.98
N LEU A 23 11.62 32.70 -15.68
CA LEU A 23 10.29 32.87 -15.04
C LEU A 23 9.40 31.61 -15.03
N SER A 24 9.92 30.46 -15.44
CA SER A 24 9.14 29.20 -15.52
C SER A 24 9.63 28.15 -14.53
N SER A 25 9.72 28.50 -13.24
CA SER A 25 9.86 27.48 -12.19
C SER A 25 8.48 27.00 -11.81
N SER A 26 8.02 25.90 -12.42
CA SER A 26 6.84 25.20 -11.92
C SER A 26 7.15 24.73 -10.50
N PRO A 27 6.26 24.97 -9.51
CA PRO A 27 6.46 24.41 -8.18
C PRO A 27 6.60 22.90 -8.31
N ALA A 28 7.72 22.35 -7.85
CA ALA A 28 7.88 20.91 -7.74
C ALA A 28 6.91 20.44 -6.66
N ALA A 29 5.75 19.95 -7.09
CA ALA A 29 4.74 19.42 -6.19
C ALA A 29 5.31 18.15 -5.54
N ALA A 30 5.56 18.23 -4.24
CA ALA A 30 6.02 17.12 -3.45
C ALA A 30 4.79 16.44 -2.89
N ASP A 31 4.26 15.42 -3.57
CA ASP A 31 2.97 14.80 -3.22
C ASP A 31 3.12 13.27 -3.09
N PHE A 32 2.18 12.64 -2.38
CA PHE A 32 1.96 11.20 -2.45
C PHE A 32 0.94 10.88 -3.53
N ARG A 33 1.36 10.20 -4.59
CA ARG A 33 0.53 9.85 -5.74
C ARG A 33 0.37 8.35 -5.90
N LEU A 34 -0.73 7.95 -6.50
CA LEU A 34 -0.98 6.57 -6.90
C LEU A 34 -1.40 6.54 -8.36
N CYS A 35 -0.70 5.74 -9.15
CA CYS A 35 -1.02 5.44 -10.54
C CYS A 35 -1.66 4.07 -10.64
N ASN A 36 -2.90 4.02 -11.08
CA ASN A 36 -3.63 2.79 -11.38
C ASN A 36 -3.26 2.33 -12.79
N ASN A 37 -2.37 1.35 -12.89
CA ASN A 37 -1.98 0.71 -14.15
C ASN A 37 -2.82 -0.53 -14.47
N THR A 38 -3.90 -0.79 -13.72
CA THR A 38 -4.82 -1.88 -14.04
C THR A 38 -5.81 -1.44 -15.14
N SER A 39 -6.60 -2.39 -15.65
CA SER A 39 -7.72 -2.08 -16.54
C SER A 39 -8.99 -1.66 -15.79
N SER A 40 -9.05 -1.86 -14.47
CA SER A 40 -10.24 -1.62 -13.64
C SER A 40 -10.21 -0.25 -12.97
N ARG A 41 -11.36 0.22 -12.52
CA ARG A 41 -11.46 1.29 -11.51
C ARG A 41 -11.10 0.73 -10.14
N VAL A 42 -10.36 1.52 -9.37
CA VAL A 42 -9.85 1.09 -8.07
C VAL A 42 -10.24 2.11 -7.00
N GLY A 43 -10.79 1.61 -5.90
CA GLY A 43 -10.98 2.37 -4.66
C GLY A 43 -9.74 2.31 -3.80
N ILE A 44 -9.27 3.45 -3.29
CA ILE A 44 -8.07 3.53 -2.44
C ILE A 44 -8.44 4.06 -1.06
N ALA A 45 -7.84 3.47 -0.02
CA ALA A 45 -7.71 4.05 1.30
C ALA A 45 -6.20 4.20 1.64
N LEU A 46 -5.87 5.27 2.36
CA LEU A 46 -4.52 5.66 2.73
C LEU A 46 -4.41 5.78 4.25
N GLY A 47 -3.42 5.15 4.84
CA GLY A 47 -3.00 5.32 6.22
C GLY A 47 -1.65 6.00 6.30
N TYR A 48 -1.49 6.94 7.21
CA TYR A 48 -0.22 7.62 7.45
C TYR A 48 -0.11 8.07 8.90
N LYS A 49 1.12 8.37 9.31
CA LYS A 49 1.42 8.91 10.63
C LYS A 49 2.03 10.30 10.48
N ASP A 50 1.47 11.27 11.18
CA ASP A 50 1.98 12.63 11.26
C ASP A 50 2.30 13.02 12.71
N ALA A 51 2.47 14.32 12.97
CA ALA A 51 2.75 14.84 14.31
C ALA A 51 1.58 14.66 15.31
N GLU A 52 0.34 14.56 14.82
CA GLU A 52 -0.86 14.34 15.64
C GLU A 52 -1.10 12.85 15.91
N GLY A 53 -0.55 11.98 15.07
CA GLY A 53 -0.57 10.54 15.24
C GLY A 53 -1.00 9.82 13.97
N TRP A 54 -1.62 8.65 14.15
CA TRP A 54 -2.12 7.85 13.04
C TRP A 54 -3.42 8.41 12.48
N THR A 55 -3.51 8.49 11.16
CA THR A 55 -4.72 8.85 10.42
C THR A 55 -4.94 7.86 9.29
N THR A 56 -6.19 7.44 9.08
CA THR A 56 -6.62 6.75 7.86
C THR A 56 -7.70 7.52 7.14
N GLU A 57 -7.63 7.54 5.82
CA GLU A 57 -8.53 8.25 4.94
C GLU A 57 -8.92 7.36 3.75
N GLY A 58 -10.08 7.63 3.17
CA GLY A 58 -10.62 6.95 1.99
C GLY A 58 -12.00 7.50 1.68
N TRP A 59 -12.64 7.27 0.54
CA TRP A 59 -12.19 6.48 -0.58
C TRP A 59 -11.85 7.39 -1.76
N TRP A 60 -10.63 7.28 -2.28
CA TRP A 60 -10.35 7.84 -3.61
C TRP A 60 -10.80 6.85 -4.67
N ASN A 61 -11.47 7.35 -5.71
CA ASN A 61 -11.85 6.56 -6.86
C ASN A 61 -10.90 6.86 -8.02
N VAL A 62 -10.01 5.93 -8.33
CA VAL A 62 -8.98 6.09 -9.34
C VAL A 62 -9.37 5.32 -10.59
N SER A 63 -9.53 6.05 -11.70
CA SER A 63 -9.90 5.45 -12.98
C SER A 63 -8.79 4.54 -13.52
N SER A 64 -9.18 3.63 -14.41
CA SER A 64 -8.24 2.80 -15.17
C SER A 64 -7.19 3.66 -15.89
N ARG A 65 -5.93 3.24 -15.85
CA ARG A 65 -4.79 3.92 -16.51
C ARG A 65 -4.63 5.40 -16.14
N SER A 66 -4.96 5.77 -14.90
CA SER A 66 -4.89 7.16 -14.41
C SER A 66 -4.11 7.27 -13.10
N CYS A 67 -3.66 8.48 -12.76
CA CYS A 67 -2.95 8.74 -11.51
C CYS A 67 -3.62 9.84 -10.70
N GLU A 68 -3.81 9.58 -9.42
CA GLU A 68 -4.39 10.52 -8.46
C GLU A 68 -3.40 10.93 -7.37
N THR A 69 -3.64 12.09 -6.77
CA THR A 69 -2.88 12.56 -5.60
C THR A 69 -3.67 12.24 -4.34
N LEU A 70 -3.12 11.38 -3.50
CA LEU A 70 -3.79 10.92 -2.28
C LEU A 70 -3.46 11.82 -1.09
N LEU A 71 -2.21 12.30 -1.01
CA LEU A 71 -1.78 13.26 0.01
C LEU A 71 -1.00 14.38 -0.66
N LYS A 72 -1.41 15.62 -0.39
CA LYS A 72 -0.76 16.81 -0.93
C LYS A 72 0.34 17.30 0.01
N GLY A 73 1.42 17.81 -0.58
CA GLY A 73 2.50 18.41 0.18
C GLY A 73 3.54 17.40 0.68
N THR A 74 4.65 17.97 1.15
CA THR A 74 5.87 17.22 1.44
C THR A 74 5.61 16.08 2.42
N LEU A 75 6.04 14.88 2.03
CA LEU A 75 5.96 13.70 2.87
C LEU A 75 6.87 13.87 4.09
N VAL A 76 6.28 13.66 5.27
CA VAL A 76 6.95 13.81 6.57
C VAL A 76 7.27 12.45 7.21
N ALA A 77 6.70 11.37 6.68
CA ALA A 77 6.93 10.01 7.13
C ALA A 77 7.65 9.21 6.05
N ARG A 78 8.37 8.16 6.47
CA ARG A 78 8.97 7.19 5.56
C ARG A 78 7.97 6.16 5.04
N TYR A 79 7.06 5.71 5.92
CA TYR A 79 6.12 4.64 5.63
C TYR A 79 4.71 5.20 5.47
N TYR A 80 4.06 4.78 4.39
CA TYR A 80 2.66 5.03 4.10
C TYR A 80 1.96 3.69 3.86
N TYR A 81 0.67 3.63 4.16
CA TYR A 81 -0.08 2.38 4.17
C TYR A 81 -1.24 2.49 3.21
N ILE A 82 -1.45 1.50 2.34
CA ILE A 82 -2.49 1.56 1.33
C ILE A 82 -3.37 0.32 1.42
N TYR A 83 -4.66 0.51 1.26
CA TYR A 83 -5.61 -0.56 0.96
C TYR A 83 -6.32 -0.18 -0.33
N ALA A 84 -6.50 -1.15 -1.23
CA ALA A 84 -7.18 -0.90 -2.49
C ALA A 84 -8.18 -2.00 -2.84
N LEU A 85 -9.25 -1.64 -3.54
CA LEU A 85 -10.32 -2.52 -3.99
C LEU A 85 -10.49 -2.40 -5.51
N ASP A 86 -10.51 -3.53 -6.23
CA ASP A 86 -10.88 -3.55 -7.66
C ASP A 86 -12.42 -3.54 -7.75
N TYR A 87 -12.98 -2.43 -8.22
CA TYR A 87 -14.44 -2.26 -8.27
C TYR A 87 -15.10 -2.98 -9.44
N ASP A 88 -14.34 -3.37 -10.46
CA ASP A 88 -14.92 -3.95 -11.68
C ASP A 88 -14.82 -5.48 -11.69
N ARG A 89 -13.68 -6.03 -11.26
CA ARG A 89 -13.43 -7.49 -11.22
C ARG A 89 -13.52 -8.08 -9.82
N GLY A 90 -13.53 -7.24 -8.79
CA GLY A 90 -13.35 -7.68 -7.41
C GLY A 90 -11.90 -8.05 -7.11
N GLY A 91 -11.61 -8.23 -5.82
CA GLY A 91 -10.26 -8.41 -5.31
C GLY A 91 -9.73 -7.15 -4.62
N GLU A 92 -8.64 -7.32 -3.90
CA GLU A 92 -8.06 -6.29 -3.05
C GLU A 92 -6.54 -6.32 -3.07
N TRP A 93 -5.95 -5.15 -2.81
CA TRP A 93 -4.55 -5.03 -2.43
C TRP A 93 -4.52 -4.75 -0.93
N SER A 94 -4.19 -5.78 -0.15
CA SER A 94 -4.16 -5.73 1.30
C SER A 94 -2.80 -6.14 1.86
N GLY A 95 -2.59 -5.86 3.15
CA GLY A 95 -1.36 -6.20 3.86
C GLY A 95 -1.60 -6.49 5.33
N GLN A 96 -0.52 -6.50 6.12
CA GLN A 96 -0.56 -6.91 7.53
C GLN A 96 -0.69 -5.73 8.51
N ALA A 97 -0.66 -4.48 8.03
CA ALA A 97 -0.81 -3.30 8.87
C ALA A 97 -2.30 -3.02 9.11
N PHE A 98 -2.84 -3.49 10.23
CA PHE A 98 -4.25 -3.32 10.53
C PHE A 98 -4.58 -1.90 11.00
N MET A 99 -5.52 -1.26 10.31
CA MET A 99 -5.99 0.09 10.61
C MET A 99 -7.52 0.18 10.47
N CYS A 100 -8.10 1.30 10.90
CA CYS A 100 -9.55 1.49 10.86
C CYS A 100 -10.00 1.98 9.47
N SER A 101 -11.11 1.45 8.97
CA SER A 101 -11.73 1.87 7.70
C SER A 101 -13.27 1.86 7.80
N ARG A 102 -13.96 2.30 6.74
CA ARG A 102 -15.43 2.25 6.61
C ARG A 102 -15.84 2.13 5.14
N ASP A 103 -17.10 1.74 4.90
CA ASP A 103 -17.66 1.59 3.55
C ASP A 103 -17.83 2.89 2.74
N LYS A 104 -18.00 4.03 3.42
CA LYS A 104 -18.17 5.36 2.79
C LYS A 104 -16.93 6.21 3.02
N GLU A 105 -16.83 7.34 2.31
CA GLU A 105 -15.75 8.32 2.53
C GLU A 105 -15.57 8.65 4.02
N PHE A 106 -14.33 8.68 4.47
CA PHE A 106 -13.94 8.69 5.87
C PHE A 106 -12.57 9.35 6.08
N THR A 107 -12.42 9.90 7.28
CA THR A 107 -11.15 10.26 7.90
C THR A 107 -11.22 9.81 9.36
N ILE A 108 -10.31 8.93 9.79
CA ILE A 108 -10.32 8.34 11.13
C ILE A 108 -8.95 8.56 11.78
N LYS A 109 -8.94 9.18 12.96
CA LYS A 109 -7.76 9.32 13.80
C LYS A 109 -7.60 8.07 14.69
N GLY A 110 -6.38 7.54 14.78
CA GLY A 110 -6.01 6.38 15.58
C GLY A 110 -6.41 5.03 14.96
N THR A 111 -5.59 4.02 15.20
CA THR A 111 -5.72 2.64 14.65
C THR A 111 -6.30 1.63 15.63
N ASP A 112 -6.54 2.04 16.87
CA ASP A 112 -6.97 1.13 17.95
C ASP A 112 -8.49 1.01 18.04
N ASN A 113 -8.95 -0.15 18.54
CA ASN A 113 -10.33 -0.43 18.88
C ASN A 113 -11.34 -0.15 17.74
N CYS A 114 -10.95 -0.36 16.47
CA CYS A 114 -11.78 -0.03 15.30
C CYS A 114 -13.21 -0.55 15.42
N LEU A 115 -13.37 -1.85 15.70
CA LEU A 115 -14.68 -2.50 15.82
C LEU A 115 -15.53 -1.89 16.95
N ALA A 116 -14.94 -1.64 18.12
CA ALA A 116 -15.64 -1.04 19.26
C ALA A 116 -16.05 0.42 18.98
N ARG A 117 -15.35 1.10 18.07
CA ARG A 117 -15.65 2.46 17.60
C ARG A 117 -16.62 2.47 16.42
N GLY A 118 -17.08 1.31 15.94
CA GLY A 118 -17.99 1.18 14.79
C GLY A 118 -17.32 1.31 13.43
N PHE A 119 -16.03 0.99 13.34
CA PHE A 119 -15.23 0.95 12.12
C PHE A 119 -14.79 -0.48 11.81
N ASP A 120 -14.45 -0.73 10.55
CA ASP A 120 -13.87 -1.99 10.13
C ASP A 120 -12.38 -2.04 10.45
N ARG A 121 -11.85 -3.26 10.63
CA ARG A 121 -10.43 -3.50 10.83
C ARG A 121 -9.84 -4.08 9.54
N THR A 122 -9.16 -3.25 8.77
CA THR A 122 -8.67 -3.59 7.43
C THR A 122 -7.14 -3.67 7.43
N GLY A 123 -6.59 -4.63 6.68
CA GLY A 123 -5.16 -4.80 6.52
C GLY A 123 -4.61 -3.97 5.35
N PHE A 124 -3.79 -2.98 5.64
CA PHE A 124 -3.13 -2.14 4.64
C PHE A 124 -1.74 -2.72 4.31
N PHE A 125 -1.32 -2.60 3.06
CA PHE A 125 0.05 -2.90 2.66
C PHE A 125 0.96 -1.69 2.88
N GLU A 126 2.19 -1.95 3.32
CA GLU A 126 3.17 -0.91 3.62
C GLU A 126 3.93 -0.50 2.37
N VAL A 127 4.12 0.82 2.22
CA VAL A 127 4.91 1.46 1.19
C VAL A 127 6.07 2.18 1.86
N ASP A 128 7.28 1.68 1.65
CA ASP A 128 8.51 2.38 2.04
C ASP A 128 8.88 3.41 0.98
N THR A 129 8.81 4.68 1.34
CA THR A 129 9.19 5.80 0.46
C THR A 129 10.69 6.12 0.52
N GLY A 130 11.46 5.48 1.40
CA GLY A 130 12.90 5.74 1.56
C GLY A 130 13.22 7.18 1.96
N ASP A 131 12.39 7.77 2.82
CA ASP A 131 12.50 9.16 3.30
C ASP A 131 12.40 10.22 2.17
N GLN A 132 11.80 9.85 1.02
CA GLN A 132 11.58 10.78 -0.07
C GLN A 132 10.43 11.74 0.25
N ARG A 133 10.60 13.01 -0.14
CA ARG A 133 9.61 14.08 0.07
C ARG A 133 8.38 13.97 -0.84
N ALA A 134 8.44 13.14 -1.87
CA ALA A 134 7.39 12.88 -2.84
C ALA A 134 7.51 11.42 -3.28
N TRP A 135 6.38 10.76 -3.50
CA TRP A 135 6.39 9.34 -3.87
C TRP A 135 5.22 9.01 -4.79
N THR A 136 5.43 8.08 -5.72
CA THR A 136 4.36 7.57 -6.59
C THR A 136 4.29 6.05 -6.51
N VAL A 137 3.16 5.53 -6.06
CA VAL A 137 2.87 4.09 -6.06
C VAL A 137 2.33 3.70 -7.43
N GLN A 138 2.84 2.60 -7.97
CA GLN A 138 2.35 2.01 -9.22
C GLN A 138 1.52 0.77 -8.85
N LEU A 139 0.22 0.84 -9.08
CA LEU A 139 -0.69 -0.27 -8.80
C LEU A 139 -0.88 -1.12 -10.06
N THR A 140 -0.47 -2.39 -9.99
CA THR A 140 -0.69 -3.41 -11.02
C THR A 140 -1.72 -4.43 -10.55
N GLU A 141 -2.05 -5.43 -11.36
CA GLU A 141 -3.18 -6.32 -11.08
C GLU A 141 -3.01 -7.08 -9.75
N ALA A 142 -4.09 -7.26 -8.98
CA ALA A 142 -4.02 -7.84 -7.63
C ALA A 142 -3.45 -9.27 -7.61
N ASN A 143 -3.60 -10.02 -8.70
CA ASN A 143 -3.04 -11.37 -8.83
C ASN A 143 -1.50 -11.40 -8.98
N GLU A 144 -0.88 -10.24 -9.17
CA GLU A 144 0.58 -10.07 -9.30
C GLU A 144 1.22 -9.54 -8.01
N GLN A 145 0.44 -9.22 -6.98
CA GLN A 145 1.04 -8.87 -5.70
C GLN A 145 1.79 -10.08 -5.14
N PRO A 146 3.10 -9.94 -4.86
CA PRO A 146 3.79 -10.96 -4.10
C PRO A 146 3.15 -10.95 -2.72
N ALA A 147 2.35 -11.98 -2.42
CA ALA A 147 1.99 -12.33 -1.06
C ALA A 147 3.30 -12.36 -0.27
N GLN A 148 3.58 -11.29 0.49
CA GLN A 148 4.81 -11.17 1.24
C GLN A 148 4.90 -12.39 2.17
N GLN A 149 5.86 -13.26 1.82
CA GLN A 149 6.34 -14.41 2.56
C GLN A 149 5.37 -15.57 2.80
N ARG A 150 5.12 -16.37 1.75
CA ARG A 150 5.50 -17.78 1.91
C ARG A 150 7.03 -17.82 2.05
N VAL A 151 7.46 -18.21 3.24
CA VAL A 151 8.86 -18.36 3.65
C VAL A 151 9.72 -18.98 2.53
N PRO A 152 10.77 -18.31 2.05
CA PRO A 152 11.77 -18.96 1.22
C PRO A 152 12.60 -19.94 2.07
N GLY A 153 12.48 -21.24 1.74
CA GLY A 153 13.49 -22.24 2.10
C GLY A 153 13.26 -23.00 3.41
N ILE A 154 12.52 -24.10 3.32
CA ILE A 154 12.92 -25.32 4.04
C ILE A 154 13.22 -26.36 2.95
N PRO A 155 14.49 -26.71 2.70
CA PRO A 155 14.84 -27.86 1.88
C PRO A 155 14.21 -29.10 2.50
N GLY A 156 13.50 -29.89 1.70
CA GLY A 156 12.65 -30.99 2.15
C GLY A 156 13.30 -31.90 3.19
N THR A 157 12.61 -32.09 4.30
CA THR A 157 12.82 -33.25 5.18
C THR A 157 11.77 -34.29 4.84
N LEU A 158 12.18 -35.18 3.95
CA LEU A 158 11.96 -36.64 3.95
C LEU A 158 10.62 -37.13 4.53
N GLY A 159 9.84 -37.78 3.66
CA GLY A 159 8.61 -38.50 4.01
C GLY A 159 8.83 -39.63 5.03
N PRO A 160 7.74 -40.25 5.50
CA PRO A 160 7.81 -41.28 6.53
C PRO A 160 8.29 -42.59 5.91
N GLY A 161 9.59 -42.89 6.01
CA GLY A 161 10.13 -44.16 5.53
C GLY A 161 11.58 -44.39 5.88
N ASN A 162 11.80 -45.41 6.72
CA ASN A 162 13.06 -46.10 7.03
C ASN A 162 14.11 -45.37 7.88
N VAL A 163 14.13 -45.71 9.17
CA VAL A 163 15.35 -45.79 9.97
C VAL A 163 15.81 -47.27 10.02
N PRO A 164 16.94 -47.64 9.41
CA PRO A 164 17.54 -48.94 9.63
C PRO A 164 18.28 -48.95 10.97
N GLY A 165 17.89 -49.87 11.85
CA GLY A 165 18.73 -50.29 12.97
C GLY A 165 18.34 -49.76 14.34
N LEU A 166 17.14 -50.12 14.82
CA LEU A 166 16.88 -50.35 16.25
C LEU A 166 15.95 -51.58 16.35
N PRO A 167 16.25 -52.60 17.17
CA PRO A 167 15.36 -53.75 17.34
C PRO A 167 14.07 -53.32 18.06
N ASN A 168 12.93 -53.46 17.37
CA ASN A 168 11.59 -53.18 17.88
C ASN A 168 11.23 -54.15 19.02
N GLY A 169 10.89 -53.60 20.19
CA GLY A 169 10.15 -54.29 21.25
C GLY A 169 8.65 -54.41 20.90
N PRO A 170 7.91 -55.35 21.51
CA PRO A 170 6.56 -55.72 21.07
C PRO A 170 5.51 -54.63 21.35
N GLN A 171 4.68 -54.37 20.32
CA GLN A 171 3.52 -53.48 20.33
C GLN A 171 2.42 -54.00 21.27
N ALA A 172 1.87 -53.11 22.10
CA ALA A 172 0.67 -53.36 22.88
C ALA A 172 -0.57 -52.82 22.13
N ALA A 173 -1.60 -53.68 22.01
CA ALA A 173 -2.89 -53.42 21.37
C ALA A 173 -3.79 -52.47 22.20
N PRO A 174 -4.82 -51.83 21.60
CA PRO A 174 -5.79 -51.03 22.33
C PRO A 174 -6.94 -51.91 22.88
N PRO A 175 -7.54 -51.60 24.04
CA PRO A 175 -8.81 -52.18 24.42
C PRO A 175 -10.00 -51.30 24.02
N ALA A 176 -11.02 -51.95 23.49
CA ALA A 176 -12.40 -51.47 23.39
C ALA A 176 -13.07 -51.46 24.77
N GLY A 177 -14.06 -50.59 24.98
CA GLY A 177 -14.90 -50.60 26.18
C GLY A 177 -16.17 -49.76 26.04
N SER A 178 -17.30 -50.46 25.95
CA SER A 178 -18.68 -49.99 25.82
C SER A 178 -19.28 -49.52 27.16
N GLY A 179 -20.34 -48.69 27.14
CA GLY A 179 -21.32 -48.63 28.25
C GLY A 179 -22.07 -47.31 28.48
N LEU A 180 -23.35 -47.28 28.11
CA LEU A 180 -24.43 -46.35 28.52
C LEU A 180 -24.89 -46.63 29.99
N PRO A 181 -25.63 -45.74 30.70
CA PRO A 181 -27.10 -45.61 30.48
C PRO A 181 -27.79 -44.23 30.77
N SER A 182 -28.88 -44.03 30.04
CA SER A 182 -30.26 -43.51 30.31
C SER A 182 -30.62 -42.40 31.33
N GLY A 183 -31.52 -41.49 30.89
CA GLY A 183 -32.54 -40.77 31.70
C GLY A 183 -32.88 -39.34 31.21
N GLN A 184 -33.79 -39.10 30.23
CA GLN A 184 -35.25 -38.79 30.33
C GLN A 184 -35.59 -37.33 30.79
N ALA A 185 -35.85 -36.35 29.90
CA ALA A 185 -37.14 -35.87 29.30
C ALA A 185 -37.72 -34.57 29.97
N PRO A 186 -38.82 -33.90 29.53
CA PRO A 186 -38.76 -32.58 28.84
C PRO A 186 -39.72 -31.44 29.33
N LYS A 187 -39.54 -30.22 28.75
CA LYS A 187 -40.49 -29.08 28.53
C LYS A 187 -41.07 -28.33 29.75
N PRO A 188 -41.64 -27.09 29.63
CA PRO A 188 -42.74 -26.69 28.74
C PRO A 188 -42.43 -25.68 27.61
#